data_AF-A0A369GE22-F1
#
_entry.id   AF-A0A369GE22-F1
#
_cell.length_a   1.000
_cell.length_b   1.000
_cell.length_c   1.000
_cell.angle_alpha   90.00
_cell.angle_beta   90.00
_cell.angle_gamma   90.00
#
_symmetry.space_group_name_H-M   'P 1'
#
loop_
_entity.id
_entity.type
_entity.pdbx_description
1 polymer ?
#
loop_
_entity_poly.entity_id
_entity_poly.type
_entity_poly.pdbx_seq_one_letter_code
_entity_poly.pdbx_strand_id
1 'polypeptide(L)'
;MELFLSCNNLKCRKDLIDRAVITACSHILCVDCMQQLDLDSSKPLEPAKCLACLCPLEKPTDAVMINLNPTEDYKTTALSGLSPNIIFECACRALNFWTYQRTQEVSYQQFLHKTLLEKYTSLRAQMNQIATDANSEIERLRQRISSRFTPSFLARRQLIGLALAAEQSILRQKNEELAQAYKQKSRKLLQARELCNKLKRNSEIRDRERAASDTNESTFRVTDTIGTITRDYNTSNSELNL
;
A
#
# COMPACT_ATOMS: atom_id res chain seq x y z
N MET A 1 12.20 -52.17 -6.76
CA MET A 1 10.76 -51.86 -6.65
C MET A 1 10.05 -52.97 -7.40
N GLU A 2 9.32 -53.83 -6.70
CA GLU A 2 8.55 -54.88 -7.36
C GLU A 2 7.45 -54.24 -8.20
N LEU A 3 7.40 -54.63 -9.47
CA LEU A 3 6.58 -54.02 -10.48
C LEU A 3 5.28 -54.83 -10.56
N PHE A 4 4.26 -54.48 -9.77
CA PHE A 4 2.94 -55.13 -9.82
C PHE A 4 2.12 -54.68 -11.05
N LEU A 5 1.19 -55.52 -11.48
CA LEU A 5 0.16 -55.16 -12.46
C LEU A 5 -1.03 -54.52 -11.73
N SER A 6 -1.68 -53.55 -12.36
CA SER A 6 -2.88 -52.91 -11.82
C SER A 6 -4.11 -53.32 -12.62
N CYS A 7 -5.26 -53.41 -11.96
CA CYS A 7 -6.54 -53.74 -12.59
C CYS A 7 -6.82 -52.79 -13.76
N ASN A 8 -7.12 -53.35 -14.95
CA ASN A 8 -7.37 -52.56 -16.15
C ASN A 8 -8.74 -51.87 -16.17
N ASN A 9 -9.63 -52.15 -15.20
CA ASN A 9 -10.81 -51.32 -14.99
C ASN A 9 -10.36 -49.93 -14.51
N LEU A 10 -10.55 -48.91 -15.36
CA LEU A 10 -10.11 -47.54 -15.13
C LEU A 10 -10.68 -46.89 -13.86
N LYS A 11 -11.82 -47.40 -13.34
CA LYS A 11 -12.41 -46.94 -12.08
C LYS A 11 -11.80 -47.63 -10.85
N CYS A 12 -11.21 -48.82 -11.01
CA CYS A 12 -10.69 -49.62 -9.90
C CYS A 12 -9.19 -49.44 -9.72
N ARG A 13 -8.39 -49.76 -10.75
CA ARG A 13 -6.92 -49.57 -10.78
C ARG A 13 -6.13 -50.17 -9.60
N LYS A 14 -6.75 -51.04 -8.80
CA LYS A 14 -6.12 -51.71 -7.64
C LYS A 14 -4.97 -52.60 -8.09
N ASP A 15 -3.91 -52.64 -7.30
CA ASP A 15 -2.77 -53.52 -7.52
C ASP A 15 -3.17 -54.99 -7.37
N LEU A 16 -2.69 -55.80 -8.31
CA LEU A 16 -2.96 -57.22 -8.41
C LEU A 16 -1.78 -57.97 -7.81
N ILE A 17 -2.03 -58.58 -6.65
CA ILE A 17 -0.98 -59.20 -5.83
C ILE A 17 -1.06 -60.72 -5.93
N ASP A 18 -2.19 -61.31 -5.55
CA ASP A 18 -2.33 -62.77 -5.39
C ASP A 18 -3.08 -63.41 -6.56
N ARG A 19 -4.28 -62.93 -6.86
CA ARG A 19 -5.13 -63.48 -7.93
C ARG A 19 -5.68 -62.40 -8.83
N ALA A 20 -5.82 -62.73 -10.10
CA ALA A 20 -6.39 -61.86 -11.12
C ALA A 20 -7.10 -62.68 -12.20
N VAL A 21 -7.93 -62.01 -13.00
CA VAL A 21 -8.55 -62.60 -14.19
C VAL A 21 -7.88 -62.02 -15.43
N ILE A 22 -7.29 -62.87 -16.25
CA ILE A 22 -6.77 -62.50 -17.56
C ILE A 22 -7.82 -62.82 -18.61
N THR A 23 -8.01 -61.89 -19.55
CA THR A 23 -8.94 -62.05 -20.67
C THR A 23 -8.21 -62.32 -21.99
N ALA A 24 -8.88 -62.95 -22.96
CA ALA A 24 -8.34 -63.20 -24.30
C ALA A 24 -7.98 -61.92 -25.08
N CYS A 25 -8.59 -60.79 -24.71
CA CYS A 25 -8.23 -59.47 -25.25
C CYS A 25 -7.04 -58.81 -24.53
N SER A 26 -6.23 -59.60 -23.82
CA SER A 26 -5.01 -59.18 -23.12
C SER A 26 -5.21 -58.19 -21.98
N HIS A 27 -6.41 -58.11 -21.39
CA HIS A 27 -6.65 -57.31 -20.18
C HIS A 27 -6.60 -58.15 -18.91
N ILE A 28 -6.13 -57.55 -17.82
CA ILE A 28 -6.08 -58.13 -16.48
C ILE A 28 -6.99 -57.36 -15.51
N LEU A 29 -7.84 -58.08 -14.79
CA LEU A 29 -8.83 -57.52 -13.88
C LEU A 29 -8.67 -58.12 -12.48
N CYS A 30 -9.02 -57.36 -11.44
CA CYS A 30 -9.13 -57.94 -10.10
C CYS A 30 -10.37 -58.84 -10.03
N VAL A 31 -10.32 -59.82 -9.12
CA VAL A 31 -11.43 -60.75 -8.88
C VAL A 31 -12.70 -59.99 -8.51
N ASP A 32 -12.58 -58.96 -7.66
CA ASP A 32 -13.70 -58.12 -7.22
C ASP A 32 -14.46 -57.49 -8.41
N CYS A 33 -13.74 -56.99 -9.42
CA CYS A 33 -14.35 -56.39 -10.61
C CYS A 33 -15.08 -57.41 -11.47
N MET A 34 -14.55 -58.62 -11.65
CA MET A 34 -15.24 -59.66 -12.42
C MET A 34 -16.46 -60.21 -11.68
N GLN A 35 -16.40 -60.37 -10.36
CA GLN A 35 -17.54 -60.83 -9.57
C GLN A 35 -18.72 -59.85 -9.59
N GLN A 36 -18.44 -58.54 -9.59
CA GLN A 36 -19.49 -57.52 -9.74
C GLN A 36 -20.23 -57.63 -11.07
N LEU A 37 -19.53 -58.02 -12.15
CA LEU A 37 -20.15 -58.23 -13.46
C LEU A 37 -21.08 -59.46 -13.45
N ASP A 38 -20.68 -60.54 -12.78
CA ASP A 38 -21.52 -61.74 -12.65
C ASP A 38 -22.79 -61.48 -11.83
N LEU A 39 -22.73 -60.59 -10.83
CA LEU A 39 -23.88 -60.20 -10.00
C LEU A 39 -24.85 -59.26 -10.72
N ASP A 40 -24.34 -58.32 -11.51
CA ASP A 40 -25.16 -57.39 -12.30
C ASP A 40 -25.82 -58.08 -13.51
N SER A 41 -25.28 -59.21 -13.95
CA SER A 41 -25.79 -60.08 -15.03
C SER A 41 -27.03 -60.88 -14.61
N SER A 42 -27.96 -60.25 -13.89
CA SER A 42 -29.29 -60.76 -13.54
C SER A 42 -30.23 -61.01 -14.74
N LYS A 43 -29.73 -60.88 -15.99
CA LYS A 43 -30.43 -61.22 -17.23
C LYS A 43 -29.66 -62.30 -18.01
N PRO A 44 -30.26 -63.46 -18.35
CA PRO A 44 -29.51 -64.64 -18.78
C PRO A 44 -29.01 -64.64 -20.24
N LEU A 45 -29.01 -63.48 -20.93
CA LEU A 45 -28.94 -63.46 -22.40
C LEU A 45 -27.78 -62.67 -23.01
N GLU A 46 -27.00 -61.91 -22.23
CA GLU A 46 -25.84 -61.18 -22.78
C GLU A 46 -24.53 -61.91 -22.43
N PRO A 47 -23.64 -62.12 -23.41
CA PRO A 47 -22.31 -62.68 -23.14
C PRO A 47 -21.53 -61.71 -22.23
N ALA A 48 -20.72 -62.26 -21.32
CA ALA A 48 -19.84 -61.47 -20.48
C ALA A 48 -18.95 -60.56 -21.35
N LYS A 49 -18.69 -59.34 -20.92
CA LYS A 49 -17.85 -58.37 -21.66
C LYS A 49 -16.67 -57.94 -20.81
N CYS A 50 -15.51 -57.75 -21.45
CA CYS A 50 -14.32 -57.24 -20.76
C CYS A 50 -14.58 -55.83 -20.19
N LEU A 51 -14.33 -55.62 -18.91
CA LEU A 51 -14.55 -54.31 -18.26
C LEU A 51 -13.58 -53.21 -18.71
N ALA A 52 -12.50 -53.56 -19.40
CA ALA A 52 -11.53 -52.60 -19.90
C ALA A 52 -11.84 -52.11 -21.33
N CYS A 53 -12.17 -53.03 -22.25
CA CYS A 53 -12.39 -52.71 -23.67
C CYS A 53 -13.77 -53.09 -24.23
N LEU A 54 -14.65 -53.66 -23.40
CA LEU A 54 -16.00 -54.11 -23.74
C LEU A 54 -16.07 -55.22 -24.81
N CYS A 55 -14.94 -55.85 -25.13
CA CYS A 55 -14.91 -57.01 -26.02
C CYS A 55 -15.74 -58.17 -25.44
N PRO A 56 -16.63 -58.81 -26.22
CA PRO A 56 -17.35 -60.01 -25.78
C PRO A 56 -16.41 -61.16 -25.40
N LEU A 57 -16.77 -61.87 -24.34
CA LEU A 57 -16.08 -63.03 -23.78
C LEU A 57 -17.06 -64.22 -23.89
N GLU A 58 -17.08 -64.83 -25.07
CA GLU A 58 -18.09 -65.85 -25.41
C GLU A 58 -17.70 -67.24 -24.89
N LYS A 59 -16.40 -67.52 -24.83
CA LYS A 59 -15.88 -68.83 -24.42
C LYS A 59 -15.47 -68.79 -22.95
N PRO A 60 -15.61 -69.92 -22.22
CA PRO A 60 -15.07 -70.04 -20.86
C PRO A 60 -13.55 -69.80 -20.77
N THR A 61 -12.82 -69.99 -21.88
CA THR A 61 -11.37 -69.73 -21.98
C THR A 61 -11.04 -68.26 -22.20
N ASP A 62 -12.03 -67.41 -22.49
CA ASP A 62 -11.80 -66.00 -22.79
C ASP A 62 -11.58 -65.17 -21.53
N ALA A 63 -11.87 -65.72 -20.35
CA ALA A 63 -11.55 -65.14 -19.05
C ALA A 63 -11.08 -66.25 -18.10
N VAL A 64 -9.82 -66.20 -17.68
CA VAL A 64 -9.20 -67.22 -16.83
C VAL A 64 -8.68 -66.57 -15.56
N MET A 65 -9.10 -67.10 -14.42
CA MET A 65 -8.52 -66.73 -13.13
C MET A 65 -7.13 -67.36 -13.00
N ILE A 66 -6.15 -66.54 -12.65
CA ILE A 66 -4.76 -66.93 -12.48
C ILE A 66 -4.27 -66.60 -11.07
N ASN A 67 -3.35 -67.42 -10.58
CA ASN A 67 -2.52 -67.10 -9.43
C ASN A 67 -1.26 -66.37 -9.93
N LEU A 68 -1.02 -65.17 -9.43
CA LEU A 68 0.13 -64.34 -9.77
C LEU A 68 1.40 -64.78 -9.02
N ASN A 69 1.24 -65.52 -7.92
CA ASN A 69 2.32 -66.08 -7.11
C ASN A 69 2.22 -67.61 -7.05
N PRO A 70 2.45 -68.32 -8.17
CA PRO A 70 2.45 -69.78 -8.17
C PRO A 70 3.60 -70.35 -7.31
N THR A 71 3.39 -71.50 -6.70
CA THR A 71 4.42 -72.27 -5.96
C THR A 71 5.53 -72.74 -6.90
N GLU A 72 6.75 -72.95 -6.38
CA GLU A 72 7.90 -73.46 -7.17
C GLU A 72 7.62 -74.82 -7.83
N ASP A 73 6.90 -75.71 -7.15
CA ASP A 73 6.49 -77.01 -7.70
C ASP A 73 5.57 -76.85 -8.91
N TYR A 74 4.63 -75.90 -8.84
CA TYR A 74 3.76 -75.56 -9.97
C TYR A 74 4.54 -74.98 -11.14
N LYS A 75 5.50 -74.05 -10.89
CA LYS A 75 6.34 -73.49 -11.95
C LYS A 75 7.13 -74.57 -12.68
N THR A 76 7.68 -75.52 -11.93
CA THR A 76 8.44 -76.66 -12.47
C THR A 76 7.55 -77.59 -13.28
N THR A 77 6.40 -77.98 -12.72
CA THR A 77 5.48 -78.95 -13.37
C THR A 77 4.73 -78.37 -14.56
N ALA A 78 4.43 -77.06 -14.56
CA ALA A 78 3.67 -76.41 -15.63
C ALA A 78 4.36 -76.48 -17.01
N LEU A 79 5.69 -76.53 -17.05
CA LEU A 79 6.48 -76.57 -18.30
C LEU A 79 7.20 -77.90 -18.53
N SER A 80 7.23 -78.78 -17.51
CA SER A 80 7.89 -80.08 -17.61
C SER A 80 7.22 -80.99 -18.64
N GLY A 81 8.01 -81.59 -19.52
CA GLY A 81 7.53 -82.48 -20.60
C GLY A 81 7.15 -81.76 -21.90
N LEU A 82 7.17 -80.42 -21.93
CA LEU A 82 6.99 -79.64 -23.16
C LEU A 82 8.29 -79.56 -23.96
N SER A 83 8.18 -79.42 -25.29
CA SER A 83 9.35 -79.20 -26.14
C SER A 83 9.94 -77.80 -25.92
N PRO A 84 11.25 -77.59 -26.12
CA PRO A 84 11.85 -76.27 -26.00
C PRO A 84 11.13 -75.18 -26.81
N ASN A 85 10.64 -75.53 -28.01
CA ASN A 85 9.92 -74.60 -28.86
C ASN A 85 8.62 -74.08 -28.20
N ILE A 86 7.83 -74.96 -27.60
CA ILE A 86 6.59 -74.58 -26.90
C ILE A 86 6.91 -73.74 -25.66
N ILE A 87 7.97 -74.10 -24.91
CA ILE A 87 8.40 -73.35 -23.72
C ILE A 87 8.75 -71.90 -24.11
N PHE A 88 9.54 -71.71 -25.16
CA PHE A 88 9.87 -70.38 -25.66
C PHE A 88 8.64 -69.62 -26.14
N GLU A 89 7.70 -70.28 -26.82
CA GLU A 89 6.46 -69.66 -27.25
C GLU A 89 5.61 -69.15 -26.07
N CYS A 90 5.45 -69.96 -25.02
CA CYS A 90 4.77 -69.57 -23.78
C CYS A 90 5.45 -68.36 -23.13
N ALA A 91 6.78 -68.39 -23.01
CA ALA A 91 7.56 -67.29 -22.44
C ALA A 91 7.40 -66.00 -23.24
N CYS A 92 7.52 -66.07 -24.57
CA CYS A 92 7.33 -64.93 -25.47
C CYS A 92 5.93 -64.31 -25.33
N ARG A 93 4.88 -65.13 -25.29
CA ARG A 93 3.50 -64.65 -25.08
C ARG A 93 3.33 -63.96 -23.73
N ALA A 94 3.89 -64.53 -22.66
CA ALA A 94 3.85 -63.93 -21.32
C ALA A 94 4.60 -62.58 -21.26
N LEU A 95 5.76 -62.49 -21.90
CA LEU A 95 6.54 -61.24 -22.00
C LEU A 95 5.82 -60.16 -22.83
N ASN A 96 5.19 -60.55 -23.93
CA ASN A 96 4.39 -59.64 -24.76
C ASN A 96 3.19 -59.10 -23.99
N PHE A 97 2.53 -59.96 -23.21
CA PHE A 97 1.45 -59.54 -22.31
C PHE A 97 1.95 -58.51 -21.29
N TRP A 98 3.06 -58.79 -20.62
CA TRP A 98 3.68 -57.85 -19.68
C TRP A 98 4.06 -56.51 -20.33
N THR A 99 4.62 -56.56 -21.54
CA THR A 99 5.00 -55.38 -22.31
C THR A 99 3.77 -54.55 -22.66
N TYR A 100 2.71 -55.21 -23.15
CA TYR A 100 1.43 -54.56 -23.44
C TYR A 100 0.86 -53.87 -22.20
N GLN A 101 0.82 -54.56 -21.06
CA GLN A 101 0.34 -54.00 -19.80
C GLN A 101 1.16 -52.78 -19.36
N ARG A 102 2.49 -52.84 -19.52
CA ARG A 102 3.38 -51.71 -19.20
C ARG A 102 3.20 -50.53 -20.14
N THR A 103 3.02 -50.77 -21.43
CA THR A 103 2.72 -49.69 -22.40
C THR A 103 1.38 -49.03 -22.09
N GLN A 104 0.34 -49.82 -21.80
CA GLN A 104 -0.96 -49.28 -21.38
C GLN A 104 -0.85 -48.45 -20.10
N GLU A 105 -0.05 -48.90 -19.14
CA GLU A 105 0.21 -48.14 -17.90
C GLU A 105 0.85 -46.79 -18.19
N VAL A 106 1.89 -46.77 -19.01
CA VAL A 106 2.57 -45.53 -19.40
C VAL A 106 1.60 -44.57 -20.09
N SER A 107 0.80 -45.05 -21.04
CA SER A 107 -0.20 -44.23 -21.73
C SER A 107 -1.26 -43.68 -20.78
N TYR A 108 -1.72 -44.48 -19.81
CA TYR A 108 -2.67 -44.03 -18.79
C TYR A 108 -2.07 -42.92 -17.91
N GLN A 109 -0.86 -43.13 -17.40
CA GLN A 109 -0.18 -42.13 -16.56
C GLN A 109 0.11 -40.83 -17.33
N GLN A 110 0.50 -40.93 -18.60
CA GLN A 110 0.66 -39.77 -19.49
C GLN A 110 -0.63 -38.98 -19.66
N PHE A 111 -1.76 -39.68 -19.88
CA PHE A 111 -3.06 -39.03 -19.99
C PHE A 111 -3.45 -38.31 -18.68
N LEU A 112 -3.31 -38.98 -17.54
CA LEU A 112 -3.59 -38.38 -16.23
C LEU A 112 -2.73 -37.13 -15.99
N HIS A 113 -1.43 -37.23 -16.28
CA HIS A 113 -0.51 -36.11 -16.14
C HIS A 113 -0.93 -34.93 -17.02
N LYS A 114 -1.26 -35.18 -18.29
CA LYS A 114 -1.73 -34.14 -19.21
C LYS A 114 -2.99 -33.46 -18.70
N THR A 115 -4.01 -34.23 -18.31
CA THR A 115 -5.27 -33.66 -17.79
C THR A 115 -5.05 -32.88 -16.49
N LEU A 116 -4.19 -33.37 -15.59
CA LEU A 116 -3.86 -32.66 -14.36
C LEU A 116 -3.13 -31.35 -14.66
N LEU A 117 -2.19 -31.37 -15.60
CA LEU A 117 -1.45 -30.19 -16.03
C LEU A 117 -2.37 -29.14 -16.66
N GLU A 118 -3.31 -29.54 -17.52
CA GLU A 118 -4.33 -28.65 -18.11
C GLU A 118 -5.20 -27.98 -17.04
N LYS A 119 -5.66 -28.74 -16.04
CA LYS A 119 -6.42 -28.19 -14.90
C LYS A 119 -5.59 -27.21 -14.10
N TYR A 120 -4.33 -27.55 -13.83
CA TYR A 120 -3.41 -26.70 -13.08
C TYR A 120 -3.10 -25.40 -13.83
N THR A 121 -2.83 -25.46 -15.14
CA THR A 121 -2.56 -24.25 -15.94
C THR A 121 -3.79 -23.36 -16.06
N SER A 122 -4.99 -23.94 -16.23
CA SER A 122 -6.25 -23.20 -16.22
C SER A 122 -6.48 -22.49 -14.89
N LEU A 123 -6.33 -23.20 -13.76
CA LEU A 123 -6.50 -22.62 -12.43
C LEU A 123 -5.47 -21.52 -12.16
N ARG A 124 -4.22 -21.74 -12.55
CA ARG A 124 -3.15 -20.74 -12.43
C ARG A 124 -3.44 -19.49 -13.25
N ALA A 125 -3.97 -19.64 -14.47
CA ALA A 125 -4.37 -18.51 -15.30
C ALA A 125 -5.50 -17.70 -14.63
N GLN A 126 -6.52 -18.37 -14.10
CA GLN A 126 -7.60 -17.72 -13.35
C GLN A 126 -7.09 -16.95 -12.13
N MET A 127 -6.17 -17.54 -11.36
CA MET A 127 -5.54 -16.86 -10.22
C MET A 127 -4.75 -15.60 -10.62
N ASN A 128 -3.96 -15.69 -11.69
CA ASN A 128 -3.21 -14.54 -12.20
C ASN A 128 -4.14 -13.43 -12.71
N GLN A 129 -5.25 -13.80 -13.35
CA GLN A 129 -6.25 -12.85 -13.81
C GLN A 129 -6.88 -12.11 -12.62
N ILE A 130 -7.35 -12.83 -11.61
CA ILE A 130 -7.93 -12.25 -10.39
C ILE A 130 -6.93 -11.32 -9.69
N ALA A 131 -5.66 -11.72 -9.58
CA ALA A 131 -4.62 -10.88 -8.99
C ALA A 131 -4.39 -9.59 -9.81
N THR A 132 -4.40 -9.69 -11.13
CA THR A 132 -4.23 -8.54 -12.04
C THR A 132 -5.42 -7.59 -11.94
N ASP A 133 -6.64 -8.12 -11.95
CA ASP A 133 -7.87 -7.34 -11.82
C ASP A 133 -7.93 -6.62 -10.48
N ALA A 134 -7.63 -7.31 -9.38
CA ALA A 134 -7.56 -6.71 -8.04
C ALA A 134 -6.51 -5.59 -7.97
N ASN A 135 -5.32 -5.81 -8.54
CA ASN A 135 -4.28 -4.78 -8.59
C ASN A 135 -4.71 -3.56 -9.43
N SER A 136 -5.38 -3.79 -10.56
CA SER A 136 -5.92 -2.71 -11.39
C SER A 136 -6.97 -1.88 -10.65
N GLU A 137 -7.84 -2.53 -9.87
CA GLU A 137 -8.87 -1.86 -9.08
C GLU A 137 -8.27 -1.08 -7.91
N ILE A 138 -7.26 -1.64 -7.23
CA ILE A 138 -6.49 -0.92 -6.21
C ILE A 138 -5.88 0.35 -6.81
N GLU A 139 -5.24 0.26 -7.98
CA GLU A 139 -4.64 1.41 -8.64
C GLU A 139 -5.68 2.45 -9.05
N ARG A 140 -6.82 2.00 -9.60
CA ARG A 140 -7.96 2.87 -9.93
C ARG A 140 -8.49 3.61 -8.71
N LEU A 141 -8.65 2.93 -7.57
CA LEU A 141 -9.10 3.53 -6.32
C LEU A 141 -8.07 4.52 -5.76
N ARG A 142 -6.78 4.19 -5.80
CA ARG A 142 -5.68 5.09 -5.43
C ARG A 142 -5.70 6.37 -6.27
N GLN A 143 -5.88 6.25 -7.58
CA GLN A 143 -6.00 7.40 -8.48
C GLN A 143 -7.23 8.26 -8.16
N ARG A 144 -8.39 7.65 -7.87
CA ARG A 144 -9.60 8.39 -7.45
C ARG A 144 -9.43 9.13 -6.13
N ILE A 145 -8.72 8.55 -5.17
CA ILE A 145 -8.39 9.22 -3.90
C ILE A 145 -7.46 10.40 -4.18
N SER A 146 -6.36 10.16 -4.91
CA SER A 146 -5.39 11.20 -5.26
C SER A 146 -6.04 12.37 -6.01
N SER A 147 -6.91 12.10 -6.99
CA SER A 147 -7.59 13.13 -7.77
C SER A 147 -8.62 13.94 -6.98
N ARG A 148 -9.17 13.41 -5.87
CA ARG A 148 -10.05 14.19 -4.99
C ARG A 148 -9.29 14.99 -3.93
N PHE A 149 -8.27 14.39 -3.32
CA PHE A 149 -7.52 15.04 -2.23
C PHE A 149 -6.59 16.14 -2.73
N THR A 150 -5.90 15.92 -3.86
CA THR A 150 -4.88 16.85 -4.35
C THR A 150 -5.45 18.21 -4.75
N PRO A 151 -6.56 18.30 -5.52
CA PRO A 151 -7.14 19.60 -5.87
C PRO A 151 -7.70 20.33 -4.66
N SER A 152 -8.30 19.62 -3.69
CA SER A 152 -8.81 20.24 -2.47
C SER A 152 -7.68 20.83 -1.60
N PHE A 153 -6.54 20.15 -1.52
CA PHE A 153 -5.37 20.66 -0.81
C PHE A 153 -4.76 21.89 -1.52
N LEU A 154 -4.59 21.82 -2.84
CA LEU A 154 -4.04 22.93 -3.63
C LEU A 154 -4.97 24.16 -3.59
N ALA A 155 -6.28 23.96 -3.73
CA ALA A 155 -7.28 25.03 -3.63
C ALA A 155 -7.27 25.68 -2.24
N ARG A 156 -7.22 24.87 -1.15
CA ARG A 156 -7.12 25.40 0.22
C ARG A 156 -5.83 26.19 0.43
N ARG A 157 -4.70 25.70 -0.08
CA ARG A 157 -3.41 26.38 0.00
C ARG A 157 -3.44 27.73 -0.75
N GLN A 158 -4.05 27.76 -1.93
CA GLN A 158 -4.17 28.98 -2.72
C GLN A 158 -5.07 30.03 -2.06
N LEU A 159 -6.21 29.61 -1.48
CA LEU A 159 -7.10 30.47 -0.70
C LEU A 159 -6.39 31.12 0.50
N ILE A 160 -5.62 30.33 1.26
CA ILE A 160 -4.81 30.85 2.38
C ILE A 160 -3.77 31.86 1.88
N GLY A 161 -3.10 31.57 0.76
CA GLY A 161 -2.14 32.49 0.15
C GLY A 161 -2.76 33.82 -0.25
N LEU A 162 -3.95 33.81 -0.86
CA LEU A 162 -4.69 35.02 -1.22
C LEU A 162 -5.12 35.83 0.01
N ALA A 163 -5.62 35.17 1.07
CA ALA A 163 -6.01 35.83 2.31
C ALA A 163 -4.81 36.51 2.99
N LEU A 164 -3.67 35.82 3.07
CA LEU A 164 -2.43 36.39 3.62
C LEU A 164 -1.92 37.58 2.81
N ALA A 165 -1.99 37.51 1.47
CA ALA A 165 -1.58 38.61 0.61
C ALA A 165 -2.48 39.86 0.79
N ALA A 166 -3.80 39.65 0.93
CA ALA A 166 -4.74 40.73 1.19
C ALA A 166 -4.47 41.39 2.56
N GLU A 167 -4.27 40.57 3.60
CA GLU A 167 -3.96 41.07 4.95
C GLU A 167 -2.62 41.83 4.97
N GLN A 168 -1.60 41.33 4.28
CA GLN A 168 -0.32 42.01 4.15
C GLN A 168 -0.45 43.38 3.44
N SER A 169 -1.30 43.49 2.42
CA SER A 169 -1.60 44.77 1.75
C SER A 169 -2.26 45.77 2.71
N ILE A 170 -3.24 45.31 3.50
CA ILE A 170 -3.94 46.15 4.48
C ILE A 170 -2.95 46.63 5.55
N LEU A 171 -2.10 45.74 6.07
CA LEU A 171 -1.08 46.09 7.05
C LEU A 171 -0.08 47.09 6.50
N ARG A 172 0.35 46.96 5.24
CA ARG A 172 1.23 47.93 4.59
C ARG A 172 0.57 49.30 4.48
N GLN A 173 -0.67 49.36 4.01
CA GLN A 173 -1.42 50.62 3.92
C GLN A 173 -1.54 51.31 5.28
N LYS A 174 -1.93 50.57 6.33
CA LYS A 174 -2.01 51.13 7.69
C LYS A 174 -0.67 51.62 8.21
N ASN A 175 0.41 50.91 7.89
CA ASN A 175 1.75 51.31 8.31
C ASN A 175 2.18 52.61 7.61
N GLU A 176 1.86 52.76 6.33
CA GLU A 176 2.08 54.01 5.58
C GLU A 176 1.26 55.17 6.14
N GLU A 177 -0.02 54.95 6.43
CA GLU A 177 -0.90 55.94 7.07
C GLU A 177 -0.36 56.37 8.43
N LEU A 178 0.05 55.41 9.28
CA LEU A 178 0.66 55.68 10.58
C LEU A 178 1.99 56.43 10.45
N ALA A 179 2.83 56.06 9.49
CA ALA A 179 4.10 56.75 9.24
C ALA A 179 3.88 58.21 8.80
N GLN A 180 2.87 58.46 7.97
CA GLN A 180 2.47 59.81 7.59
C GLN A 180 1.92 60.61 8.78
N ALA A 181 1.02 60.02 9.56
CA ALA A 181 0.48 60.64 10.77
C ALA A 181 1.59 60.98 11.78
N TYR A 182 2.55 60.07 11.97
CA TYR A 182 3.71 60.29 12.84
C TYR A 182 4.59 61.43 12.32
N LYS A 183 4.88 61.49 11.02
CA LYS A 183 5.61 62.62 10.40
C LYS A 183 4.90 63.95 10.63
N GLN A 184 3.58 64.01 10.42
CA GLN A 184 2.81 65.23 10.65
C GLN A 184 2.82 65.64 12.13
N LYS A 185 2.65 64.67 13.04
CA LYS A 185 2.68 64.92 14.49
C LYS A 185 4.05 65.41 14.96
N SER A 186 5.12 64.83 14.44
CA SER A 186 6.50 65.28 14.69
C SER A 186 6.73 66.73 14.21
N ARG A 187 6.24 67.09 13.02
CA ARG A 187 6.27 68.48 12.52
C ARG A 187 5.52 69.44 13.44
N LYS A 188 4.30 69.10 13.84
CA LYS A 188 3.50 69.93 14.77
C LYS A 188 4.17 70.06 16.14
N LEU A 189 4.78 68.99 16.65
CA LEU A 189 5.53 69.02 17.91
C LEU A 189 6.74 69.96 17.82
N LEU A 190 7.48 69.93 16.71
CA LEU A 190 8.59 70.83 16.47
C LEU A 190 8.13 72.29 16.46
N GLN A 191 7.05 72.60 15.72
CA GLN A 191 6.44 73.93 15.68
C GLN A 191 5.99 74.41 17.07
N ALA A 192 5.33 73.56 17.85
CA ALA A 192 4.91 73.89 19.21
C ALA A 192 6.11 74.14 20.13
N ARG A 193 7.17 73.34 20.02
CA ARG A 193 8.41 73.52 20.79
C ARG A 193 9.10 74.84 20.45
N GLU A 194 9.15 75.21 19.18
CA GLU A 194 9.68 76.51 18.74
C GLU A 194 8.87 77.67 19.30
N LEU A 195 7.53 77.58 19.29
CA LEU A 195 6.65 78.60 19.85
C LEU A 195 6.85 78.73 21.38
N CYS A 196 6.89 77.62 22.11
CA CYS A 196 7.17 77.63 23.55
C CYS A 196 8.53 78.26 23.86
N ASN A 197 9.58 77.93 23.09
CA ASN A 197 10.90 78.54 23.26
C ASN A 197 10.88 80.05 22.99
N LYS A 198 10.13 80.51 21.98
CA LYS A 198 9.95 81.95 21.70
C LYS A 198 9.23 82.65 22.86
N LEU A 199 8.13 82.07 23.35
CA LEU A 199 7.39 82.62 24.48
C LEU A 199 8.25 82.70 25.74
N LYS A 200 9.07 81.66 26.00
CA LYS A 200 10.03 81.64 27.11
C LYS A 200 11.09 82.74 26.99
N ARG A 201 11.68 82.93 25.80
CA ARG A 201 12.62 84.04 25.57
C ARG A 201 11.93 85.40 25.77
N ASN A 202 10.70 85.56 25.30
CA ASN A 202 9.95 86.81 25.45
C ASN A 202 9.57 87.09 26.90
N SER A 203 9.24 86.08 27.71
CA SER A 203 9.06 86.28 29.16
C SER A 203 10.38 86.68 29.82
N GLU A 204 11.48 85.99 29.52
CA GLU A 204 12.81 86.33 30.05
C GLU A 204 13.28 87.73 29.66
N ILE A 205 12.91 88.23 28.47
CA ILE A 205 13.15 89.61 28.04
C ILE A 205 12.26 90.58 28.82
N ARG A 206 10.96 90.32 28.94
CA ARG A 206 10.04 91.18 29.71
C ARG A 206 10.41 91.25 31.19
N ASP A 207 10.87 90.15 31.78
CA ASP A 207 11.32 90.12 33.16
C ASP A 207 12.61 90.97 33.33
N ARG A 208 13.51 90.94 32.33
CA ARG A 208 14.69 91.83 32.28
C ARG A 208 14.32 93.29 32.07
N GLU A 209 13.36 93.60 31.20
CA GLU A 209 12.86 94.97 30.96
C GLU A 209 12.17 95.53 32.22
N ARG A 210 11.41 94.70 32.93
CA ARG A 210 10.80 95.07 34.21
C ARG A 210 11.86 95.30 35.28
N ALA A 211 12.81 94.38 35.45
CA ALA A 211 13.90 94.55 36.40
C ALA A 211 14.76 95.80 36.09
N ALA A 212 15.00 96.09 34.81
CA ALA A 212 15.71 97.30 34.35
C ALA A 212 14.90 98.58 34.62
N SER A 213 13.57 98.54 34.44
CA SER A 213 12.68 99.66 34.77
C SER A 213 12.65 99.93 36.28
N ASP A 214 12.59 98.87 37.09
CA ASP A 214 12.65 98.98 38.55
C ASP A 214 14.01 99.55 39.02
N THR A 215 15.11 99.21 38.33
CA THR A 215 16.43 99.81 38.60
C THR A 215 16.48 101.28 38.15
N ASN A 216 15.91 101.63 37.00
CA ASN A 216 15.85 103.01 36.53
C ASN A 216 14.96 103.89 37.43
N GLU A 217 13.84 103.37 37.93
CA GLU A 217 12.97 104.06 38.89
C GLU A 217 13.66 104.21 40.27
N SER A 218 14.41 103.20 40.72
CA SER A 218 15.26 103.33 41.91
C SER A 218 16.39 104.36 41.73
N THR A 219 16.96 104.47 40.52
CA THR A 219 17.99 105.46 40.19
C THR A 219 17.40 106.87 40.10
N PHE A 220 16.19 107.02 39.55
CA PHE A 220 15.45 108.28 39.50
C PHE A 220 15.11 108.80 40.92
N ARG A 221 14.67 107.91 41.83
CA ARG A 221 14.46 108.24 43.24
C ARG A 221 15.76 108.65 43.95
N VAL A 222 16.90 108.03 43.63
CA VAL A 222 18.21 108.43 44.18
C VAL A 222 18.64 109.80 43.65
N THR A 223 18.38 110.13 42.38
CA THR A 223 18.67 111.47 41.83
C THR A 223 17.76 112.57 42.38
N ASP A 224 16.49 112.29 42.66
CA ASP A 224 15.59 113.23 43.34
C ASP A 224 16.01 113.50 44.79
N THR A 225 16.61 112.51 45.46
CA THR A 225 17.15 112.64 46.84
C THR A 225 18.47 113.43 46.87
N ILE A 226 19.28 113.35 45.80
CA ILE A 226 20.51 114.16 45.68
C ILE A 226 20.21 115.61 45.28
N GLY A 227 19.10 115.87 44.58
CA GLY A 227 18.62 117.22 44.26
C GLY A 227 18.03 118.01 45.45
N THR A 228 17.69 117.34 46.55
CA THR A 228 17.11 117.98 47.75
C THR A 228 18.10 118.18 48.91
N ILE A 229 19.32 117.60 48.86
CA ILE A 229 20.31 117.70 49.94
C ILE A 229 21.29 118.88 49.77
N THR A 230 21.36 119.54 48.61
CA THR A 230 22.23 120.73 48.40
C THR A 230 21.55 122.08 48.63
N ARG A 231 20.32 122.12 49.15
CA ARG A 231 19.57 123.39 49.37
C ARG A 231 19.27 123.75 50.83
N ASP A 232 19.56 122.88 51.81
CA ASP A 232 19.35 123.15 53.24
C ASP A 232 20.55 122.73 54.13
N TYR A 233 21.75 123.22 53.79
CA TYR A 233 22.88 123.29 54.74
C TYR A 233 23.64 124.61 54.56
N ASN A 234 22.92 125.71 54.78
CA ASN A 234 23.53 126.95 55.26
C ASN A 234 22.62 127.52 56.35
N THR A 235 23.24 127.83 57.49
CA THR A 235 22.70 128.55 58.66
C THR A 235 22.07 127.70 59.77
N SER A 236 22.92 127.10 60.63
CA SER A 236 22.80 127.16 62.10
C SER A 236 23.98 126.44 62.77
N ASN A 237 25.05 127.20 63.05
CA ASN A 237 25.76 127.20 64.35
C ASN A 237 27.10 127.91 64.23
N SER A 238 27.07 129.21 64.50
CA SER A 238 28.10 129.88 65.27
C SER A 238 27.55 130.10 66.68
N GLU A 239 28.28 129.60 67.69
CA GLU A 239 28.46 130.15 69.05
C GLU A 239 28.40 129.07 70.16
N LEU A 240 29.58 128.63 70.61
CA LEU A 240 29.94 128.62 72.03
C LEU A 240 31.47 128.56 72.20
N ASN A 241 31.96 129.53 72.98
CA ASN A 241 33.34 129.95 73.21
C ASN A 241 34.19 128.97 74.03
N LEU A 242 35.48 128.85 73.69
CA LEU A 242 36.70 129.00 74.53
C LEU A 242 37.94 128.43 73.82
#